data_AF-A0A659UJM4-F1
#
_entry.id   AF-A0A659UJM4-F1
#
_cell.length_a   1.000
_cell.length_b   1.000
_cell.length_c   1.000
_cell.angle_alpha   90.00
_cell.angle_beta   90.00
_cell.angle_gamma   90.00
#
_symmetry.space_group_name_H-M   'P 1'
#
loop_
_entity.id
_entity.type
_entity.pdbx_description
1 polymer ?
#
loop_
_entity_poly.entity_id
_entity_poly.type
_entity_poly.pdbx_seq_one_letter_code
_entity_poly.pdbx_strand_id
1 'polypeptide(L)'
;LNLERFVEGNISRRRVQRGELGFLKPVISRAFLDGHGLRYDESLRLGEDYELYARAVAHGARFKVIRSCGYGAIVRADSLSGRHETQDLKRLA
;
A
#
# COMPACT_ATOMS: atom_id res chain seq x y z
N LEU A 1 -6.15 11.25 5.25
CA LEU A 1 -7.16 10.16 5.29
C LEU A 1 -7.05 9.47 6.65
N ASN A 2 -8.16 9.04 7.25
CA ASN A 2 -8.15 8.17 8.43
C ASN A 2 -8.14 6.69 7.98
N LEU A 3 -7.99 5.74 8.92
CA LEU A 3 -7.86 4.32 8.59
C LEU A 3 -9.07 3.78 7.82
N GLU A 4 -10.29 4.09 8.27
CA GLU A 4 -11.52 3.68 7.60
C GLU A 4 -11.54 4.15 6.13
N ARG A 5 -11.33 5.44 5.87
CA ARG A 5 -11.28 5.99 4.50
C ARG A 5 -10.13 5.39 3.68
N PHE A 6 -9.01 5.05 4.32
CA PHE A 6 -7.88 4.40 3.65
C PHE A 6 -8.24 2.99 3.20
N VAL A 7 -8.85 2.19 4.07
CA VAL A 7 -9.28 0.82 3.77
C VAL A 7 -10.40 0.84 2.73
N GLU A 8 -11.42 1.67 2.91
CA GLU A 8 -12.53 1.80 1.96
C GLU A 8 -12.04 2.21 0.56
N GLY A 9 -11.07 3.13 0.48
CA GLY A 9 -10.47 3.55 -0.77
C GLY A 9 -9.80 2.42 -1.53
N ASN A 10 -9.34 1.37 -0.84
CA ASN A 10 -8.67 0.21 -1.43
C ASN A 10 -9.59 -0.99 -1.71
N ILE A 11 -10.88 -0.93 -1.38
CA ILE A 11 -11.83 -2.01 -1.66
C ILE A 11 -12.55 -1.73 -2.98
N SER A 12 -12.43 -2.64 -3.95
CA SER A 12 -13.23 -2.60 -5.16
C SER A 12 -14.71 -2.81 -4.83
N ARG A 13 -15.57 -1.83 -5.12
CA ARG A 13 -17.03 -1.98 -5.01
C ARG A 13 -17.65 -2.01 -6.42
N ARG A 14 -18.80 -2.66 -6.56
CA ARG A 14 -19.54 -2.71 -7.83
C ARG A 14 -19.81 -1.26 -8.29
N ARG A 15 -19.30 -0.86 -9.46
CA ARG A 15 -19.35 0.49 -10.07
C ARG A 15 -18.38 1.56 -9.50
N VAL A 16 -17.48 1.21 -8.57
CA VAL A 16 -16.43 2.12 -8.08
C VAL A 16 -15.08 1.48 -8.32
N GLN A 17 -14.26 2.11 -9.17
CA GLN A 17 -12.87 1.70 -9.34
C GLN A 17 -12.10 1.90 -8.03
N ARG A 18 -11.30 0.89 -7.67
CA ARG A 18 -10.42 0.93 -6.51
C ARG A 18 -9.53 2.17 -6.59
N GLY A 19 -9.52 2.98 -5.54
CA GLY A 19 -8.42 3.92 -5.33
C GLY A 19 -7.20 3.07 -5.03
N GLU A 20 -6.28 2.98 -5.98
CA GLU A 20 -5.03 2.21 -5.88
C GLU A 20 -4.06 2.84 -4.86
N LEU A 21 -4.56 3.20 -3.67
CA LEU A 21 -3.81 3.89 -2.62
C LEU A 21 -2.66 3.01 -2.09
N GLY A 22 -2.84 1.69 -2.09
CA GLY A 22 -1.79 0.72 -1.80
C GLY A 22 -0.68 0.62 -2.87
N PHE A 23 -0.85 1.24 -4.04
CA PHE A 23 0.17 1.30 -5.10
C PHE A 23 0.83 2.68 -5.21
N LEU A 24 0.34 3.68 -4.45
CA LEU A 24 0.96 4.99 -4.40
C LEU A 24 2.37 4.89 -3.82
N LYS A 25 3.22 5.84 -4.18
CA LYS A 25 4.61 5.91 -3.72
C LYS A 25 4.78 7.12 -2.81
N PRO A 26 4.33 7.03 -1.55
CA PRO A 26 4.40 8.13 -0.61
C PRO A 26 5.85 8.40 -0.20
N VAL A 27 6.12 9.66 0.13
CA VAL A 27 7.29 10.02 0.95
C VAL A 27 6.88 9.89 2.41
N ILE A 28 7.62 9.07 3.17
CA ILE A 28 7.25 8.70 4.54
C ILE A 28 8.26 9.29 5.53
N SER A 29 7.75 9.79 6.66
CA SER A 29 8.61 10.23 7.78
C SER A 29 9.34 9.04 8.39
N ARG A 30 10.68 9.04 8.30
CA ARG A 30 11.52 8.01 8.93
C ARG A 30 11.31 7.95 10.45
N ALA A 31 11.26 9.12 11.10
CA ALA A 31 11.07 9.19 12.55
C ALA A 31 9.74 8.57 13.00
N PHE A 32 8.69 8.66 12.18
CA PHE A 32 7.41 8.00 12.46
C PHE A 32 7.54 6.47 12.34
N LEU A 33 8.21 5.97 11.30
CA LEU A 33 8.45 4.54 11.14
C LEU A 33 9.23 3.98 12.33
N ASP A 34 10.30 4.66 12.75
CA ASP A 34 11.13 4.22 13.86
C ASP A 34 10.41 4.31 15.20
N GLY A 35 9.66 5.39 15.44
CA GLY A 35 8.90 5.58 16.68
C GLY A 35 7.78 4.55 16.89
N HIS A 36 7.28 3.95 15.81
CA HIS A 36 6.23 2.91 15.86
C HIS A 36 6.74 1.51 15.46
N GLY A 37 8.05 1.33 15.24
CA GLY A 37 8.63 0.03 14.88
C GLY A 37 8.12 -0.53 13.54
N LEU A 38 7.73 0.33 12.61
CA LEU A 38 7.12 -0.08 11.33
C LEU A 38 8.20 -0.49 10.32
N ARG A 39 8.09 -1.72 9.82
CA ARG A 39 8.97 -2.33 8.82
C ARG A 39 8.13 -3.17 7.86
N TYR A 40 8.60 -3.38 6.64
CA TYR A 40 7.97 -4.33 5.73
C TYR A 40 7.94 -5.72 6.35
N ASP A 41 6.83 -6.42 6.17
CA ASP A 41 6.77 -7.85 6.45
C ASP A 41 7.41 -8.61 5.29
N GLU A 42 8.60 -9.15 5.53
CA GLU A 42 9.38 -9.88 4.52
C GLU A 42 8.71 -11.21 4.10
N SER A 43 7.68 -11.66 4.83
CA SER A 43 6.89 -12.83 4.45
C SER A 43 5.89 -12.54 3.33
N LEU A 44 5.59 -11.25 3.08
CA LEU A 44 4.68 -10.78 2.04
C LEU A 44 5.42 -10.55 0.73
N ARG A 45 5.02 -11.29 -0.31
CA ARG A 45 5.52 -11.09 -1.68
C ARG A 45 4.68 -10.11 -2.48
N LEU A 46 3.46 -9.86 -2.03
CA LEU A 46 2.52 -8.91 -2.62
C LEU A 46 1.78 -8.16 -1.51
N GLY A 47 1.47 -6.89 -1.78
CA GLY A 47 0.66 -6.06 -0.89
C GLY A 47 1.40 -5.56 0.35
N GLU A 48 2.72 -5.75 0.40
CA GLU A 48 3.62 -5.27 1.44
C GLU A 48 3.56 -3.75 1.62
N ASP A 49 3.43 -2.99 0.52
CA ASP A 49 3.22 -1.54 0.54
C ASP A 49 1.90 -1.19 1.24
N TYR A 50 0.80 -1.83 0.83
CA TYR A 50 -0.52 -1.59 1.42
C TYR A 50 -0.54 -1.93 2.91
N GLU A 51 0.03 -3.07 3.29
CA GLU A 51 0.10 -3.54 4.68
C GLU A 51 0.84 -2.52 5.56
N LEU A 52 2.02 -2.05 5.11
CA LEU A 52 2.79 -1.04 5.83
C LEU A 52 2.02 0.27 5.97
N TYR A 53 1.33 0.71 4.91
CA TYR A 53 0.54 1.94 4.93
C TYR A 53 -0.67 1.81 5.85
N ALA A 54 -1.34 0.65 5.85
CA ALA A 54 -2.47 0.37 6.71
C ALA A 54 -2.07 0.42 8.19
N ARG A 55 -0.96 -0.23 8.59
CA ARG A 55 -0.42 -0.13 9.94
C ARG A 55 -0.02 1.30 10.29
N ALA A 56 0.65 2.01 9.39
CA ALA A 56 1.03 3.41 9.64
C ALA A 56 -0.20 4.29 9.91
N VAL A 57 -1.25 4.17 9.09
CA VAL A 57 -2.50 4.94 9.28
C VAL A 57 -3.24 4.49 10.54
N ALA A 58 -3.20 3.20 10.90
CA ALA A 58 -3.74 2.69 12.16
C ALA A 58 -3.02 3.29 13.39
N HIS A 59 -1.71 3.57 13.29
CA HIS A 59 -0.94 4.30 14.29
C HIS A 59 -1.10 5.83 14.22
N GLY A 60 -2.04 6.34 13.41
CA GLY A 60 -2.36 7.77 13.34
C GLY A 60 -1.55 8.55 12.30
N ALA A 61 -0.85 7.89 11.37
CA ALA A 61 -0.20 8.58 10.27
C ALA A 61 -1.22 9.32 9.40
N ARG A 62 -0.88 10.55 9.01
CA ARG A 62 -1.70 11.36 8.10
C ARG A 62 -1.32 11.08 6.65
N PHE A 63 -2.16 10.33 5.96
CA PHE A 63 -1.98 10.06 4.52
C PHE A 63 -2.55 11.21 3.66
N LYS A 64 -1.70 11.91 2.91
CA LYS A 64 -2.07 13.02 2.00
C LYS A 64 -1.76 12.63 0.56
N VAL A 65 -2.77 12.72 -0.31
CA VAL A 65 -2.64 12.48 -1.75
C VAL A 65 -2.56 13.83 -2.48
N ILE A 66 -1.68 13.91 -3.47
CA ILE A 66 -1.58 15.06 -4.37
C ILE A 66 -1.90 14.62 -5.80
N ARG A 67 -2.34 15.55 -6.64
CA ARG A 67 -2.67 15.27 -8.06
C ARG A 67 -1.44 15.24 -8.97
N SER A 68 -0.28 15.67 -8.47
CA SER A 68 0.95 15.66 -9.26
C SER A 68 1.47 14.24 -9.43
N CYS A 69 1.77 13.86 -10.68
CA CYS A 69 2.42 12.60 -11.01
C CYS A 69 3.93 12.72 -10.80
N GLY A 70 4.37 12.59 -9.54
CA GLY A 70 5.79 12.67 -9.17
C GLY A 70 6.56 11.36 -9.31
N TYR A 71 5.90 10.27 -9.68
CA TYR A 71 6.48 8.93 -9.72
C TYR A 71 6.21 8.25 -11.06
N GLY A 72 7.28 7.83 -11.74
CA GLY A 72 7.21 7.02 -12.96
C GLY A 72 7.42 5.55 -12.63
N ALA A 73 6.48 4.69 -13.03
CA ALA A 73 6.60 3.25 -12.89
C ALA A 73 6.90 2.60 -14.25
N ILE A 74 7.78 1.60 -14.27
CA ILE A 74 8.03 0.77 -15.44
C ILE A 74 7.42 -0.60 -15.20
N VAL A 75 6.51 -1.01 -16.09
CA VAL A 75 5.90 -2.33 -16.06
C VAL A 75 6.77 -3.30 -16.86
N ARG A 76 7.09 -4.43 -16.24
CA ARG A 76 7.79 -5.54 -16.89
C ARG A 76 7.01 -6.82 -16.69
N ALA A 77 6.88 -7.61 -17.76
CA ALA A 77 6.10 -8.85 -17.75
C ALA A 77 6.67 -9.89 -16.76
N ASP A 78 7.96 -9.81 -16.47
CA ASP A 78 8.67 -10.69 -15.57
C ASP A 78 8.86 -10.11 -14.15
N SER A 79 8.25 -8.95 -13.85
CA SER A 79 8.31 -8.36 -12.50
C SER A 79 7.63 -9.24 -11.46
N LEU A 80 8.02 -9.08 -10.19
CA LEU A 80 7.40 -9.77 -9.05
C LEU A 80 5.87 -9.59 -9.03
N SER A 81 5.40 -8.36 -9.24
CA SER A 81 3.97 -8.07 -9.30
C SER A 81 3.31 -8.61 -10.58
N GLY A 82 4.06 -8.77 -11.68
CA GLY A 82 3.59 -9.37 -12.94
C GLY A 82 3.57 -10.91 -12.92
N ARG A 83 4.37 -11.54 -12.05
CA ARG A 83 4.46 -13.00 -11.86
C ARG A 83 4.24 -13.35 -10.41
N HIS A 84 2.99 -13.55 -10.04
CA HIS A 84 2.61 -14.00 -8.70
C HIS A 84 1.74 -15.24 -8.76
N GLU A 85 1.91 -16.11 -7.77
CA GLU A 85 1.09 -17.30 -7.61
C GLU A 85 -0.10 -17.00 -6.69
N THR A 86 -1.17 -17.77 -6.80
CA THR A 86 -2.34 -17.66 -5.90
C THR A 86 -1.95 -17.79 -4.42
N GLN A 87 -0.86 -18.51 -4.12
CA GLN A 87 -0.30 -18.65 -2.77
C GLN A 87 0.20 -17.31 -2.20
N ASP A 88 0.72 -16.42 -3.04
CA ASP A 88 1.24 -15.11 -2.62
C ASP A 88 0.11 -14.20 -2.12
N LEU A 89 -1.08 -14.33 -2.70
CA LEU A 89 -2.27 -13.58 -2.29
C LEU A 89 -2.86 -14.07 -0.96
N LYS A 90 -2.66 -15.34 -0.60
CA LYS A 90 -3.20 -15.91 0.66
C LYS A 90 -2.49 -15.41 1.91
N ARG A 91 -1.26 -14.90 1.79
CA ARG A 91 -0.49 -14.37 2.92
C ARG A 91 -0.99 -12.99 3.41
N LEU A 92 -1.85 -12.34 2.63
CA LEU A 92 -2.51 -11.08 2.98
C LEU A 92 -3.79 -11.26 3.82
N ALA A 93 -4.27 -12.49 4.00
CA ALA A 93 -5.58 -12.83 4.59
C ALA A 93 -5.51 -13.19 6.08
#